data_AF-A0A6V6Z582-F1
#
_entry.id   AF-A0A6V6Z582-F1
#
_cell.length_a   1.000
_cell.length_b   1.000
_cell.length_c   1.000
_cell.angle_alpha   90.00
_cell.angle_beta   90.00
_cell.angle_gamma   90.00
#
_symmetry.space_group_name_H-M   'P 1'
#
loop_
_entity.id
_entity.type
_entity.pdbx_description
1 polymer ?
#
loop_
_entity_poly.entity_id
_entity_poly.type
_entity_poly.pdbx_seq_one_letter_code
_entity_poly.pdbx_strand_id
1 'polypeptide(L)'
;MNFKKSFFLLISAASLTAFSSKSTAQKKSTIKQSKAEVISIIDKVNNHWQETHPEPGNSFWHVSAYHTGNMEAYKVTKNKKYLNYSLVWAEKNQWMGAKSNDKSEWKYNYGETDKHVLFGDWQICFQTYIDLYNFTGKNDPSKIARAREVMEYEMSTSANDYWWWVDGLYMVMPVMTKLYNVTGNEMYLEKLHSYLQYSDSIMYDNEAKLYYRDAKYIYPKHKTTNGKKDFWARGDGWIFAGYAKIIQDLPKKAKHRNEYIKRFKDMAQALSTAQQKEGYWTRSILDPEHAPGPETSGTAFFTYGFLWGINNGILDKKTYLPVVEKSWNYLTTFALQEDGTVGYLQPIGEKAIPGQVVDKNSTADFGVGAFLLAASEMARFVK
;
A
#
# COMPACT_ATOMS: atom_id res chain seq x y z
N MET A 1 39.43 -10.35 84.79
CA MET A 1 38.09 -9.80 84.48
C MET A 1 38.13 -9.17 83.09
N ASN A 2 37.26 -9.67 82.21
CA ASN A 2 36.99 -9.29 80.82
C ASN A 2 37.23 -7.82 80.44
N PHE A 3 37.80 -7.52 79.27
CA PHE A 3 37.09 -7.44 77.98
C PHE A 3 38.06 -7.13 76.83
N LYS A 4 37.94 -7.93 75.76
CA LYS A 4 38.62 -7.77 74.47
C LYS A 4 38.22 -6.44 73.81
N LYS A 5 39.19 -5.63 73.38
CA LYS A 5 38.96 -4.54 72.41
C LYS A 5 39.03 -5.13 71.00
N SER A 6 37.87 -5.43 70.42
CA SER A 6 37.75 -5.76 69.00
C SER A 6 37.73 -4.47 68.17
N PHE A 7 38.65 -4.40 67.22
CA PHE A 7 38.74 -3.40 66.16
C PHE A 7 37.65 -3.72 65.11
N PHE A 8 36.64 -2.86 64.96
CA PHE A 8 35.69 -2.96 63.84
C PHE A 8 36.19 -2.07 62.70
N LEU A 9 36.83 -2.69 61.71
CA LEU A 9 37.03 -2.08 60.39
C LEU A 9 35.70 -2.15 59.63
N LEU A 10 35.07 -1.01 59.38
CA LEU A 10 33.97 -0.90 58.42
C LEU A 10 34.57 -0.95 57.00
N ILE A 11 34.55 -2.12 56.38
CA ILE A 11 34.80 -2.26 54.94
C ILE A 11 33.48 -1.99 54.22
N SER A 12 33.31 -0.78 53.73
CA SER A 12 32.25 -0.43 52.78
C SER A 12 32.56 -1.07 51.42
N ALA A 13 31.91 -2.20 51.13
CA ALA A 13 31.96 -2.84 49.82
C ALA A 13 31.14 -2.01 48.81
N ALA A 14 31.81 -1.13 48.07
CA ALA A 14 31.24 -0.50 46.89
C ALA A 14 31.09 -1.56 45.79
N SER A 15 29.88 -2.06 45.61
CA SER A 15 29.52 -2.93 44.49
C SER A 15 29.43 -2.07 43.23
N LEU A 16 30.51 -2.00 42.45
CA LEU A 16 30.46 -1.53 41.07
C LEU A 16 29.66 -2.53 40.23
N THR A 17 28.36 -2.31 40.10
CA THR A 17 27.57 -2.92 39.03
C THR A 17 28.03 -2.31 37.71
N ALA A 18 28.90 -3.03 36.99
CA ALA A 18 29.24 -2.71 35.61
C ALA A 18 27.98 -2.84 34.75
N PHE A 19 27.31 -1.72 34.49
CA PHE A 19 26.37 -1.63 33.37
C PHE A 19 27.16 -1.84 32.09
N SER A 20 27.20 -3.08 31.60
CA SER A 20 27.61 -3.34 30.23
C SER A 20 26.56 -2.71 29.30
N SER A 21 26.83 -1.48 28.87
CA SER A 21 26.14 -0.91 27.73
C SER A 21 26.52 -1.77 26.53
N LYS A 22 25.69 -2.78 26.22
CA LYS A 22 25.70 -3.41 24.90
C LYS A 22 25.33 -2.32 23.91
N SER A 23 26.35 -1.62 23.42
CA SER A 23 26.32 -0.89 22.16
C SER A 23 25.74 -1.86 21.13
N THR A 24 24.45 -1.70 20.82
CA THR A 24 23.87 -2.42 19.70
C THR A 24 24.45 -1.76 18.48
N ALA A 25 25.57 -2.30 17.98
CA ALA A 25 26.13 -1.93 16.70
C ALA A 25 24.97 -1.91 15.70
N GLN A 26 24.67 -0.72 15.17
CA GLN A 26 23.62 -0.52 14.21
C GLN A 26 24.01 -1.34 12.98
N LYS A 27 23.36 -2.49 12.75
CA LYS A 27 23.62 -3.32 11.57
C LYS A 27 23.51 -2.41 10.35
N LYS A 28 24.62 -2.26 9.63
CA LYS A 28 24.66 -1.48 8.40
C LYS A 28 23.72 -2.14 7.39
N SER A 29 22.95 -1.33 6.69
CA SER A 29 21.99 -1.79 5.67
C SER A 29 22.65 -2.78 4.70
N THR A 30 21.97 -3.88 4.39
CA THR A 30 22.40 -4.85 3.39
C THR A 30 22.04 -4.42 1.96
N ILE A 31 21.12 -3.47 1.80
CA ILE A 31 20.86 -2.78 0.52
C ILE A 31 22.12 -2.00 0.13
N LYS A 32 22.77 -2.45 -0.95
CA LYS A 32 24.00 -1.84 -1.51
C LYS A 32 23.73 -1.00 -2.74
N GLN A 33 22.56 -1.12 -3.36
CA GLN A 33 22.21 -0.37 -4.56
C GLN A 33 22.22 1.14 -4.26
N SER A 34 22.90 1.88 -5.13
CA SER A 34 22.82 3.33 -5.25
C SER A 34 21.46 3.76 -5.78
N LYS A 35 21.12 5.04 -5.59
CA LYS A 35 19.91 5.63 -6.20
C LYS A 35 19.86 5.46 -7.73
N ALA A 36 21.00 5.57 -8.41
CA ALA A 36 21.08 5.42 -9.85
C ALA A 36 20.73 3.98 -10.30
N GLU A 37 21.21 2.96 -9.57
CA GLU A 37 20.87 1.55 -9.86
C GLU A 37 19.38 1.27 -9.63
N VAL A 38 18.78 1.83 -8.57
CA VAL A 38 17.33 1.70 -8.34
C VAL A 38 16.53 2.41 -9.42
N ILE A 39 16.95 3.60 -9.87
CA ILE A 39 16.32 4.28 -11.02
C ILE A 39 16.44 3.44 -12.29
N SER A 40 17.58 2.78 -12.54
CA SER A 40 17.72 1.89 -13.69
C SER A 40 16.76 0.69 -13.63
N ILE A 41 16.45 0.17 -12.43
CA ILE A 41 15.43 -0.87 -12.25
C ILE A 41 14.04 -0.32 -12.58
N ILE A 42 13.70 0.88 -12.09
CA ILE A 42 12.43 1.55 -12.43
C ILE A 42 12.31 1.72 -13.94
N ASP A 43 13.36 2.22 -14.59
CA ASP A 43 13.36 2.47 -16.02
C ASP A 43 13.21 1.18 -16.82
N LYS A 44 13.91 0.11 -16.42
CA LYS A 44 13.78 -1.22 -17.03
C LYS A 44 12.34 -1.73 -16.99
N VAL A 45 11.71 -1.73 -15.81
CA VAL A 45 10.33 -2.23 -15.64
C VAL A 45 9.33 -1.35 -16.39
N ASN A 46 9.42 -0.03 -16.21
CA ASN A 46 8.39 0.87 -16.73
C ASN A 46 8.50 1.06 -18.25
N ASN A 47 9.72 1.05 -18.81
CA ASN A 47 9.89 1.07 -20.27
C ASN A 47 9.36 -0.22 -20.89
N HIS A 48 9.71 -1.39 -20.33
CA HIS A 48 9.19 -2.66 -20.81
C HIS A 48 7.64 -2.66 -20.83
N TRP A 49 7.01 -2.21 -19.74
CA TRP A 49 5.55 -2.12 -19.69
C TRP A 49 4.96 -1.21 -20.76
N GLN A 50 5.47 0.02 -20.90
CA GLN A 50 4.93 1.00 -21.86
C GLN A 50 5.22 0.63 -23.33
N GLU A 51 6.34 -0.05 -23.60
CA GLU A 51 6.70 -0.54 -24.94
C GLU A 51 5.83 -1.72 -25.37
N THR A 52 5.49 -2.61 -24.45
CA THR A 52 4.60 -3.76 -24.70
C THR A 52 3.12 -3.41 -24.64
N HIS A 53 2.77 -2.26 -24.05
CA HIS A 53 1.41 -1.74 -23.93
C HIS A 53 1.33 -0.29 -24.47
N PRO A 54 1.52 -0.05 -25.78
CA PRO A 54 1.47 1.30 -26.33
C PRO A 54 0.10 1.96 -26.18
N GLU A 55 -0.97 1.16 -26.08
CA GLU A 55 -2.33 1.62 -25.78
C GLU A 55 -2.59 1.54 -24.26
N PRO A 56 -2.79 2.66 -23.55
CA PRO A 56 -2.79 2.66 -22.08
C PRO A 56 -4.08 2.13 -21.42
N GLY A 57 -5.01 1.55 -22.17
CA GLY A 57 -6.21 0.91 -21.60
C GLY A 57 -7.32 1.86 -21.13
N ASN A 58 -8.27 1.31 -20.37
CA ASN A 58 -9.43 2.01 -19.82
C ASN A 58 -9.16 2.58 -18.42
N SER A 59 -10.14 3.27 -17.81
CA SER A 59 -10.02 3.85 -16.47
C SER A 59 -10.43 2.92 -15.31
N PHE A 60 -10.57 1.62 -15.56
CA PHE A 60 -10.91 0.65 -14.52
C PHE A 60 -9.71 0.37 -13.60
N TRP A 61 -9.94 -0.33 -12.49
CA TRP A 61 -9.02 -0.28 -11.35
C TRP A 61 -7.62 -0.82 -11.62
N HIS A 62 -7.51 -1.91 -12.37
CA HIS A 62 -6.26 -2.61 -12.60
C HIS A 62 -5.29 -1.70 -13.37
N VAL A 63 -5.80 -1.06 -14.44
CA VAL A 63 -5.05 -0.11 -15.25
C VAL A 63 -4.75 1.16 -14.45
N SER A 64 -5.75 1.67 -13.72
CA SER A 64 -5.58 2.85 -12.87
C SER A 64 -4.51 2.64 -11.78
N ALA A 65 -4.43 1.43 -11.21
CA ALA A 65 -3.42 1.07 -10.22
C ALA A 65 -2.00 1.11 -10.80
N TYR A 66 -1.80 0.64 -12.05
CA TYR A 66 -0.55 0.85 -12.78
C TYR A 66 -0.21 2.35 -12.83
N HIS A 67 -1.17 3.18 -13.24
CA HIS A 67 -0.93 4.62 -13.34
C HIS A 67 -0.55 5.28 -12.01
N THR A 68 -1.06 4.79 -10.87
CA THR A 68 -0.59 5.29 -9.56
C THR A 68 0.91 5.02 -9.33
N GLY A 69 1.42 3.86 -9.76
CA GLY A 69 2.83 3.50 -9.72
C GLY A 69 3.66 4.29 -10.74
N ASN A 70 3.15 4.46 -11.96
CA ASN A 70 3.79 5.27 -13.01
C ASN A 70 3.96 6.75 -12.58
N MET A 71 2.97 7.32 -11.88
CA MET A 71 3.08 8.67 -11.32
C MET A 71 4.14 8.77 -10.23
N GLU A 72 4.34 7.73 -9.40
CA GLU A 72 5.45 7.70 -8.43
C GLU A 72 6.80 7.55 -9.11
N ALA A 73 6.90 6.72 -10.16
CA ALA A 73 8.11 6.61 -10.97
C ALA A 73 8.48 7.96 -11.58
N TYR A 74 7.53 8.68 -12.19
CA TYR A 74 7.75 10.04 -12.69
C TYR A 74 8.26 10.99 -11.61
N LYS A 75 7.71 10.93 -10.38
CA LYS A 75 8.13 11.82 -9.28
C LYS A 75 9.61 11.67 -8.94
N VAL A 76 10.18 10.46 -9.03
CA VAL A 76 11.60 10.20 -8.70
C VAL A 76 12.55 10.28 -9.89
N THR A 77 12.12 9.88 -11.08
CA THR A 77 12.99 9.86 -12.28
C THR A 77 12.93 11.16 -13.09
N LYS A 78 11.81 11.90 -12.98
CA LYS A 78 11.47 13.04 -13.85
C LYS A 78 11.41 12.69 -15.34
N ASN A 79 11.31 11.40 -15.68
CA ASN A 79 11.21 10.94 -17.07
C ASN A 79 9.87 11.38 -17.68
N LYS A 80 9.91 12.31 -18.64
CA LYS A 80 8.70 12.87 -19.27
C LYS A 80 7.88 11.83 -20.03
N LYS A 81 8.46 10.72 -20.49
CA LYS A 81 7.71 9.63 -21.12
C LYS A 81 6.64 9.06 -20.17
N TYR A 82 6.99 8.93 -18.89
CA TYR A 82 6.08 8.42 -17.85
C TYR A 82 4.92 9.37 -17.61
N LEU A 83 5.19 10.66 -17.49
CA LEU A 83 4.15 11.68 -17.39
C LEU A 83 3.22 11.65 -18.62
N ASN A 84 3.81 11.63 -19.83
CA ASN A 84 3.05 11.65 -21.08
C ASN A 84 2.16 10.42 -21.24
N TYR A 85 2.63 9.23 -20.84
CA TYR A 85 1.84 8.00 -20.91
C TYR A 85 0.56 8.10 -20.04
N SER A 86 0.67 8.64 -18.83
CA SER A 86 -0.51 8.91 -17.98
C SER A 86 -1.41 10.04 -18.52
N LEU A 87 -0.84 11.07 -19.18
CA LEU A 87 -1.63 12.13 -19.82
C LEU A 87 -2.48 11.58 -20.97
N VAL A 88 -1.88 10.82 -21.88
CA VAL A 88 -2.57 10.19 -23.01
C VAL A 88 -3.68 9.27 -22.51
N TRP A 89 -3.42 8.50 -21.45
CA TRP A 89 -4.43 7.68 -20.79
C TRP A 89 -5.60 8.49 -20.23
N ALA A 90 -5.31 9.59 -19.52
CA ALA A 90 -6.35 10.43 -18.94
C ALA A 90 -7.20 11.10 -20.03
N GLU A 91 -6.58 11.57 -21.11
CA GLU A 91 -7.26 12.15 -22.28
C GLU A 91 -8.13 11.13 -23.01
N LYS A 92 -7.63 9.91 -23.25
CA LYS A 92 -8.38 8.79 -23.84
C LYS A 92 -9.63 8.46 -23.04
N ASN A 93 -9.52 8.48 -21.71
CA ASN A 93 -10.63 8.23 -20.78
C ASN A 93 -11.45 9.49 -20.46
N GLN A 94 -11.16 10.61 -21.14
CA GLN A 94 -11.89 11.88 -21.02
C GLN A 94 -11.91 12.42 -19.59
N TRP A 95 -10.89 12.09 -18.78
CA TRP A 95 -10.80 12.44 -17.36
C TRP A 95 -11.97 11.86 -16.52
N MET A 96 -12.51 10.71 -16.93
CA MET A 96 -13.63 10.04 -16.27
C MET A 96 -13.34 8.57 -15.93
N GLY A 97 -13.95 8.11 -14.83
CA GLY A 97 -14.20 6.68 -14.58
C GLY A 97 -15.36 6.18 -15.44
N ALA A 98 -16.30 5.47 -14.83
CA ALA A 98 -17.58 5.12 -15.45
C ALA A 98 -18.37 6.38 -15.87
N LYS A 99 -19.00 6.33 -17.05
CA LYS A 99 -19.41 7.54 -17.80
C LYS A 99 -20.90 7.90 -17.72
N SER A 100 -21.73 7.20 -16.96
CA SER A 100 -23.15 7.57 -16.85
C SER A 100 -23.31 8.96 -16.22
N ASN A 101 -24.16 9.79 -16.83
CA ASN A 101 -24.54 11.10 -16.30
C ASN A 101 -25.87 11.07 -15.53
N ASP A 102 -26.59 9.94 -15.55
CA ASP A 102 -27.85 9.77 -14.83
C ASP A 102 -27.58 9.21 -13.42
N LYS A 103 -27.60 10.11 -12.43
CA LYS A 103 -27.35 9.75 -11.02
C LYS A 103 -28.34 8.74 -10.45
N SER A 104 -29.53 8.60 -11.04
CA SER A 104 -30.55 7.65 -10.57
C SER A 104 -30.20 6.19 -10.84
N GLU A 105 -29.31 5.94 -11.79
CA GLU A 105 -28.84 4.59 -12.12
C GLU A 105 -27.43 4.28 -11.60
N TRP A 106 -26.80 5.20 -10.86
CA TRP A 106 -25.45 5.01 -10.35
C TRP A 106 -25.39 3.89 -9.30
N LYS A 107 -24.40 3.02 -9.43
CA LYS A 107 -24.21 1.83 -8.60
C LYS A 107 -22.82 1.78 -7.97
N TYR A 108 -22.72 1.09 -6.84
CA TYR A 108 -21.46 0.85 -6.11
C TYR A 108 -21.20 -0.64 -5.78
N ASN A 109 -22.02 -1.56 -6.29
CA ASN A 109 -21.67 -2.98 -6.33
C ASN A 109 -20.66 -3.25 -7.45
N TYR A 110 -20.07 -4.45 -7.49
CA TYR A 110 -19.15 -4.80 -8.58
C TYR A 110 -19.83 -4.71 -9.94
N GLY A 111 -19.20 -4.01 -10.88
CA GLY A 111 -19.55 -4.07 -12.28
C GLY A 111 -18.71 -3.17 -13.18
N GLU A 112 -18.61 -3.58 -14.44
CA GLU A 112 -17.73 -2.99 -15.46
C GLU A 112 -18.54 -2.24 -16.52
N THR A 113 -19.60 -1.56 -16.08
CA THR A 113 -20.45 -0.74 -16.97
C THR A 113 -20.43 0.71 -16.52
N ASP A 114 -20.77 1.62 -17.43
CA ASP A 114 -20.83 3.06 -17.17
C ASP A 114 -21.80 3.48 -16.06
N LYS A 115 -22.66 2.56 -15.58
CA LYS A 115 -23.55 2.79 -14.43
C LYS A 115 -22.84 2.66 -13.08
N HIS A 116 -21.66 2.05 -13.01
CA HIS A 116 -20.97 1.76 -11.74
C HIS A 116 -20.10 2.93 -11.27
N VAL A 117 -20.63 4.15 -11.37
CA VAL A 117 -19.92 5.42 -11.07
C VAL A 117 -19.51 5.53 -9.61
N LEU A 118 -20.28 4.94 -8.70
CA LEU A 118 -20.02 4.94 -7.26
C LEU A 118 -19.21 3.72 -6.80
N PHE A 119 -18.81 2.84 -7.72
CA PHE A 119 -17.96 1.71 -7.40
C PHE A 119 -16.49 2.16 -7.41
N GLY A 120 -15.81 2.02 -6.27
CA GLY A 120 -14.44 2.49 -6.05
C GLY A 120 -13.41 2.08 -7.11
N ASP A 121 -13.60 0.95 -7.77
CA ASP A 121 -12.73 0.50 -8.88
C ASP A 121 -12.78 1.43 -10.11
N TRP A 122 -13.88 2.17 -10.30
CA TRP A 122 -13.98 3.24 -11.30
C TRP A 122 -13.51 4.60 -10.79
N GLN A 123 -13.14 4.72 -9.52
CA GLN A 123 -12.77 5.98 -8.86
C GLN A 123 -11.27 6.11 -8.60
N ILE A 124 -10.51 5.01 -8.53
CA ILE A 124 -9.05 5.06 -8.38
C ILE A 124 -8.39 5.90 -9.48
N CYS A 125 -8.96 5.95 -10.68
CA CYS A 125 -8.47 6.79 -11.77
C CYS A 125 -8.34 8.27 -11.37
N PHE A 126 -9.21 8.74 -10.47
CA PHE A 126 -9.21 10.11 -9.96
C PHE A 126 -7.90 10.44 -9.23
N GLN A 127 -7.23 9.47 -8.61
CA GLN A 127 -5.92 9.72 -7.98
C GLN A 127 -4.91 10.27 -8.99
N THR A 128 -4.82 9.63 -10.16
CA THR A 128 -3.92 10.03 -11.24
C THR A 128 -4.39 11.33 -11.89
N TYR A 129 -5.70 11.52 -12.09
CA TYR A 129 -6.21 12.77 -12.66
C TYR A 129 -5.89 13.98 -11.80
N ILE A 130 -6.01 13.85 -10.48
CA ILE A 130 -5.65 14.92 -9.54
C ILE A 130 -4.13 15.16 -9.52
N ASP A 131 -3.31 14.12 -9.56
CA ASP A 131 -1.85 14.27 -9.69
C ASP A 131 -1.48 15.01 -10.99
N LEU A 132 -2.08 14.63 -12.12
CA LEU A 132 -1.87 15.28 -13.43
C LEU A 132 -2.35 16.73 -13.46
N TYR A 133 -3.50 17.02 -12.85
CA TYR A 133 -3.98 18.39 -12.64
C TYR A 133 -2.94 19.22 -11.90
N ASN A 134 -2.41 18.71 -10.78
CA ASN A 134 -1.37 19.40 -10.01
C ASN A 134 -0.06 19.61 -10.79
N PHE A 135 0.33 18.67 -11.66
CA PHE A 135 1.58 18.78 -12.43
C PHE A 135 1.49 19.65 -13.68
N THR A 136 0.37 19.60 -14.40
CA THR A 136 0.30 20.10 -15.79
C THR A 136 -0.79 21.13 -16.02
N GLY A 137 -1.75 21.25 -15.11
CA GLY A 137 -3.00 21.92 -15.42
C GLY A 137 -3.73 22.43 -14.19
N LYS A 138 -3.01 22.98 -13.20
CA LYS A 138 -3.64 23.50 -11.97
C LYS A 138 -4.71 24.58 -12.26
N ASN A 139 -4.66 25.21 -13.43
CA ASN A 139 -5.65 26.19 -13.89
C ASN A 139 -6.75 25.61 -14.80
N ASP A 140 -6.74 24.30 -15.05
CA ASP A 140 -7.72 23.59 -15.88
C ASP A 140 -8.60 22.69 -15.01
N PRO A 141 -9.72 23.21 -14.48
CA PRO A 141 -10.61 22.47 -13.60
C PRO A 141 -11.30 21.29 -14.31
N SER A 142 -11.31 21.24 -15.66
CA SER A 142 -11.96 20.16 -16.40
C SER A 142 -11.32 18.79 -16.09
N LYS A 143 -10.02 18.77 -15.80
CA LYS A 143 -9.24 17.56 -15.47
C LYS A 143 -9.68 16.86 -14.18
N ILE A 144 -10.36 17.57 -13.28
CA ILE A 144 -10.88 17.03 -12.02
C ILE A 144 -12.38 17.21 -11.87
N ALA A 145 -13.07 17.72 -12.90
CA ALA A 145 -14.50 18.01 -12.83
C ALA A 145 -15.32 16.75 -12.50
N ARG A 146 -15.03 15.63 -13.16
CA ARG A 146 -15.70 14.35 -12.89
C ARG A 146 -15.39 13.80 -11.51
N ALA A 147 -14.12 13.88 -11.08
CA ALA A 147 -13.72 13.44 -9.74
C ALA A 147 -14.49 14.21 -8.65
N ARG A 148 -14.63 15.54 -8.81
CA ARG A 148 -15.42 16.35 -7.89
C ARG A 148 -16.91 16.01 -7.96
N GLU A 149 -17.49 15.95 -9.17
CA GLU A 149 -18.91 15.62 -9.35
C GLU A 149 -19.28 14.30 -8.65
N VAL A 150 -18.50 13.24 -8.90
CA VAL A 150 -18.79 11.91 -8.38
C VAL A 150 -18.61 11.87 -6.87
N MET A 151 -17.46 12.32 -6.36
CA MET A 151 -17.17 12.20 -4.93
C MET A 151 -18.03 13.16 -4.08
N GLU A 152 -18.33 14.37 -4.57
CA GLU A 152 -19.23 15.29 -3.86
C GLU A 152 -20.67 14.76 -3.83
N TYR A 153 -21.14 14.12 -4.90
CA TYR A 153 -22.44 13.41 -4.89
C TYR A 153 -22.43 12.22 -3.92
N GLU A 154 -21.40 11.36 -3.97
CA GLU A 154 -21.26 10.21 -3.05
C GLU A 154 -21.33 10.65 -1.58
N MET A 155 -20.59 11.70 -1.22
CA MET A 155 -20.59 12.28 0.12
C MET A 155 -21.94 12.88 0.53
N SER A 156 -22.75 13.33 -0.43
CA SER A 156 -24.08 13.91 -0.16
C SER A 156 -25.14 12.87 0.19
N THR A 157 -24.90 11.59 -0.11
CA THR A 157 -25.87 10.53 0.19
C THR A 157 -25.84 10.11 1.67
N SER A 158 -26.87 9.37 2.08
CA SER A 158 -26.95 8.75 3.41
C SER A 158 -26.18 7.43 3.53
N ALA A 159 -25.72 6.84 2.42
CA ALA A 159 -24.99 5.58 2.43
C ALA A 159 -23.60 5.78 3.06
N ASN A 160 -23.12 4.76 3.76
CA ASN A 160 -21.78 4.74 4.38
C ASN A 160 -21.02 3.45 4.08
N ASP A 161 -21.61 2.55 3.30
CA ASP A 161 -21.15 1.19 3.02
C ASP A 161 -20.45 1.03 1.67
N TYR A 162 -20.05 2.14 1.05
CA TYR A 162 -19.37 2.18 -0.24
C TYR A 162 -18.12 1.30 -0.29
N TRP A 163 -17.36 1.23 0.79
CA TRP A 163 -16.09 0.51 0.88
C TRP A 163 -16.28 -0.85 1.55
N TRP A 164 -17.06 -1.71 0.89
CA TRP A 164 -17.45 -3.03 1.40
C TRP A 164 -16.42 -4.15 1.16
N TRP A 165 -15.30 -3.84 0.49
CA TRP A 165 -14.16 -4.74 0.26
C TRP A 165 -12.84 -4.01 0.50
N VAL A 166 -11.81 -4.74 0.92
CA VAL A 166 -10.56 -4.15 1.41
C VAL A 166 -9.81 -3.38 0.33
N ASP A 167 -9.87 -3.84 -0.93
CA ASP A 167 -9.16 -3.21 -2.05
C ASP A 167 -9.69 -1.80 -2.31
N GLY A 168 -11.00 -1.58 -2.11
CA GLY A 168 -11.68 -0.29 -2.23
C GLY A 168 -11.03 0.81 -1.38
N LEU A 169 -10.36 0.44 -0.31
CA LEU A 169 -9.62 1.36 0.56
C LEU A 169 -8.40 1.97 -0.15
N TYR A 170 -7.63 1.19 -0.92
CA TYR A 170 -6.58 1.78 -1.75
C TYR A 170 -7.16 2.60 -2.89
N MET A 171 -8.28 2.15 -3.45
CA MET A 171 -8.90 2.79 -4.60
C MET A 171 -9.34 4.22 -4.27
N VAL A 172 -9.99 4.42 -3.12
CA VAL A 172 -10.72 5.66 -2.83
C VAL A 172 -10.13 6.48 -1.67
N MET A 173 -9.52 5.87 -0.64
CA MET A 173 -8.99 6.67 0.50
C MET A 173 -8.03 7.79 0.04
N PRO A 174 -7.07 7.56 -0.89
CA PRO A 174 -6.20 8.62 -1.37
C PRO A 174 -6.91 9.64 -2.27
N VAL A 175 -8.04 9.29 -2.91
CA VAL A 175 -8.87 10.27 -3.64
C VAL A 175 -9.39 11.33 -2.67
N MET A 176 -9.84 10.92 -1.49
CA MET A 176 -10.37 11.82 -0.46
C MET A 176 -9.32 12.85 -0.01
N THR A 177 -8.10 12.41 0.32
CA THR A 177 -7.04 13.33 0.76
C THR A 177 -6.52 14.20 -0.38
N LYS A 178 -6.46 13.68 -1.61
CA LYS A 178 -6.06 14.45 -2.79
C LYS A 178 -7.06 15.56 -3.12
N LEU A 179 -8.37 15.25 -3.11
CA LEU A 179 -9.40 16.25 -3.34
C LEU A 179 -9.49 17.27 -2.21
N TYR A 180 -9.31 16.85 -0.95
CA TYR A 180 -9.16 17.78 0.17
C TYR A 180 -8.02 18.78 -0.08
N ASN A 181 -6.84 18.31 -0.49
CA ASN A 181 -5.68 19.18 -0.73
C ASN A 181 -5.87 20.16 -1.91
N VAL A 182 -6.76 19.85 -2.86
CA VAL A 182 -7.10 20.75 -3.96
C VAL A 182 -8.20 21.74 -3.57
N THR A 183 -9.20 21.31 -2.81
CA THR A 183 -10.45 22.06 -2.59
C THR A 183 -10.54 22.75 -1.24
N GLY A 184 -9.82 22.26 -0.22
CA GLY A 184 -9.98 22.65 1.17
C GLY A 184 -11.30 22.19 1.82
N ASN A 185 -12.09 21.35 1.14
CA ASN A 185 -13.37 20.89 1.66
C ASN A 185 -13.18 19.77 2.72
N GLU A 186 -13.38 20.12 3.99
CA GLU A 186 -13.26 19.20 5.14
C GLU A 186 -14.19 17.98 5.06
N MET A 187 -15.28 18.04 4.29
CA MET A 187 -16.20 16.91 4.11
C MET A 187 -15.50 15.67 3.56
N TYR A 188 -14.46 15.85 2.72
CA TYR A 188 -13.65 14.72 2.24
C TYR A 188 -12.97 13.97 3.39
N LEU A 189 -12.50 14.68 4.43
CA LEU A 189 -11.82 14.05 5.56
C LEU A 189 -12.80 13.41 6.54
N GLU A 190 -13.96 14.03 6.77
CA GLU A 190 -15.02 13.44 7.61
C GLU A 190 -15.61 12.18 6.95
N LYS A 191 -15.85 12.19 5.64
CA LYS A 191 -16.35 11.02 4.91
C LYS A 191 -15.31 9.92 4.72
N LEU A 192 -14.03 10.28 4.53
CA LEU A 192 -12.92 9.32 4.61
C LEU A 192 -12.98 8.53 5.92
N HIS A 193 -13.15 9.22 7.05
CA HIS A 193 -13.24 8.56 8.34
C HIS A 193 -14.50 7.69 8.46
N SER A 194 -15.67 8.24 8.11
CA SER A 194 -16.95 7.52 8.22
C SER A 194 -17.00 6.25 7.36
N TYR A 195 -16.49 6.28 6.13
CA TYR A 195 -16.49 5.11 5.24
C TYR A 195 -15.49 4.06 5.69
N LEU A 196 -14.31 4.49 6.19
CA LEU A 196 -13.33 3.58 6.76
C LEU A 196 -13.84 2.91 8.05
N GLN A 197 -14.60 3.61 8.89
CA GLN A 197 -15.23 3.01 10.07
C GLN A 197 -16.21 1.88 9.70
N TYR A 198 -16.98 2.05 8.62
CA TYR A 198 -17.81 0.96 8.10
C TYR A 198 -16.94 -0.23 7.69
N SER A 199 -15.91 -0.01 6.85
CA SER A 199 -14.99 -1.07 6.41
C SER A 199 -14.34 -1.79 7.59
N ASP A 200 -13.89 -1.05 8.61
CA ASP A 200 -13.32 -1.61 9.82
C ASP A 200 -14.31 -2.51 10.56
N SER A 201 -15.58 -2.11 10.65
CA SER A 201 -16.61 -2.88 11.36
C SER A 201 -16.88 -4.26 10.75
N ILE A 202 -16.58 -4.44 9.46
CA ILE A 202 -16.82 -5.70 8.74
C ILE A 202 -15.54 -6.49 8.46
N MET A 203 -14.39 -5.83 8.27
CA MET A 203 -13.18 -6.46 7.75
C MET A 203 -12.00 -6.45 8.70
N TYR A 204 -11.90 -5.49 9.62
CA TYR A 204 -10.72 -5.40 10.50
C TYR A 204 -10.79 -6.39 11.65
N ASP A 205 -9.80 -7.29 11.74
CA ASP A 205 -9.65 -8.19 12.88
C ASP A 205 -8.72 -7.56 13.93
N ASN A 206 -9.28 -7.17 15.07
CA ASN A 206 -8.52 -6.50 16.13
C ASN A 206 -7.49 -7.40 16.83
N GLU A 207 -7.58 -8.73 16.71
CA GLU A 207 -6.60 -9.66 17.28
C GLU A 207 -5.42 -9.84 16.34
N ALA A 208 -5.69 -10.14 15.07
CA ALA A 208 -4.69 -10.36 14.03
C ALA A 208 -4.05 -9.06 13.53
N LYS A 209 -4.72 -7.91 13.73
CA LYS A 209 -4.35 -6.59 13.20
C LYS A 209 -4.26 -6.55 11.67
N LEU A 210 -5.07 -7.37 11.00
CA LEU A 210 -5.16 -7.51 9.55
C LEU A 210 -6.62 -7.39 9.10
N TYR A 211 -6.82 -7.24 7.79
CA TYR A 211 -8.12 -7.07 7.18
C TYR A 211 -8.54 -8.31 6.40
N TYR A 212 -9.71 -8.85 6.73
CA TYR A 212 -10.40 -9.76 5.82
C TYR A 212 -10.70 -9.04 4.51
N ARG A 213 -10.66 -9.78 3.40
CA ARG A 213 -10.88 -9.16 2.08
C ARG A 213 -12.28 -8.59 1.88
N ASP A 214 -13.28 -9.26 2.44
CA ASP A 214 -14.69 -8.90 2.42
C ASP A 214 -15.43 -9.74 3.49
N ALA A 215 -16.71 -9.44 3.71
CA ALA A 215 -17.51 -10.07 4.78
C ALA A 215 -17.66 -11.60 4.68
N LYS A 216 -17.34 -12.24 3.53
CA LYS A 216 -17.43 -13.69 3.38
C LYS A 216 -16.27 -14.44 4.04
N TYR A 217 -15.15 -13.75 4.31
CA TYR A 217 -13.90 -14.37 4.76
C TYR A 217 -13.71 -14.34 6.29
N ILE A 218 -14.72 -13.85 7.02
CA ILE A 218 -14.67 -13.67 8.48
C ILE A 218 -14.63 -15.04 9.20
N TYR A 219 -13.67 -15.19 10.11
CA TYR A 219 -13.56 -16.34 11.02
C TYR A 219 -14.64 -16.28 12.12
N PRO A 220 -15.18 -17.41 12.61
CA PRO A 220 -14.84 -18.79 12.29
C PRO A 220 -15.64 -19.39 11.13
N LYS A 221 -16.53 -18.62 10.49
CA LYS A 221 -17.40 -19.16 9.42
C LYS A 221 -16.59 -19.54 8.19
N HIS A 222 -15.60 -18.72 7.83
CA HIS A 222 -14.59 -19.05 6.83
C HIS A 222 -13.26 -19.35 7.52
N LYS A 223 -12.54 -20.35 7.02
CA LYS A 223 -11.22 -20.78 7.51
C LYS A 223 -10.38 -21.25 6.34
N THR A 224 -9.06 -21.15 6.48
CA THR A 224 -8.14 -21.85 5.58
C THR A 224 -8.28 -23.37 5.73
N THR A 225 -7.65 -24.12 4.83
CA THR A 225 -7.62 -25.60 4.90
C THR A 225 -7.05 -26.14 6.21
N ASN A 226 -6.19 -25.37 6.89
CA ASN A 226 -5.61 -25.74 8.19
C ASN A 226 -6.35 -25.11 9.38
N GLY A 227 -7.56 -24.58 9.17
CA GLY A 227 -8.41 -24.06 10.25
C GLY A 227 -8.02 -22.68 10.78
N LYS A 228 -7.17 -21.92 10.07
CA LYS A 228 -6.70 -20.59 10.48
C LYS A 228 -7.60 -19.46 9.95
N LYS A 229 -7.40 -18.24 10.46
CA LYS A 229 -7.94 -17.01 9.87
C LYS A 229 -7.30 -16.79 8.50
N ASP A 230 -8.11 -16.46 7.49
CA ASP A 230 -7.66 -16.29 6.11
C ASP A 230 -7.59 -14.81 5.72
N PHE A 231 -6.38 -14.25 5.76
CA PHE A 231 -6.09 -12.87 5.37
C PHE A 231 -5.34 -12.85 4.05
N TRP A 232 -5.82 -12.04 3.10
CA TRP A 232 -5.32 -12.06 1.73
C TRP A 232 -4.20 -11.03 1.53
N ALA A 233 -3.02 -11.49 1.11
CA ALA A 233 -1.82 -10.65 0.98
C ALA A 233 -2.02 -9.40 0.12
N ARG A 234 -2.63 -9.51 -1.06
CA ARG A 234 -2.91 -8.33 -1.89
C ARG A 234 -3.94 -7.41 -1.25
N GLY A 235 -4.95 -7.96 -0.58
CA GLY A 235 -5.97 -7.19 0.12
C GLY A 235 -5.39 -6.31 1.24
N ASP A 236 -4.61 -6.92 2.15
CA ASP A 236 -3.88 -6.17 3.17
C ASP A 236 -2.80 -5.26 2.56
N GLY A 237 -2.22 -5.64 1.42
CA GLY A 237 -1.28 -4.83 0.65
C GLY A 237 -1.91 -3.50 0.23
N TRP A 238 -3.11 -3.56 -0.37
CA TRP A 238 -3.87 -2.39 -0.76
C TRP A 238 -4.06 -1.41 0.39
N ILE A 239 -4.62 -1.87 1.50
CA ILE A 239 -4.93 -0.97 2.60
C ILE A 239 -3.66 -0.48 3.33
N PHE A 240 -2.61 -1.30 3.46
CA PHE A 240 -1.35 -0.85 4.04
C PHE A 240 -0.70 0.27 3.22
N ALA A 241 -0.68 0.12 1.89
CA ALA A 241 -0.26 1.19 0.97
C ALA A 241 -1.22 2.38 0.99
N GLY A 242 -2.52 2.15 1.13
CA GLY A 242 -3.55 3.19 1.24
C GLY A 242 -3.33 4.08 2.47
N TYR A 243 -3.04 3.48 3.63
CA TYR A 243 -2.69 4.21 4.85
C TYR A 243 -1.45 5.08 4.66
N ALA A 244 -0.39 4.55 4.05
CA ALA A 244 0.80 5.34 3.74
C ALA A 244 0.46 6.60 2.91
N LYS A 245 -0.34 6.43 1.87
CA LYS A 245 -0.76 7.54 0.98
C LYS A 245 -1.60 8.60 1.70
N ILE A 246 -2.59 8.20 2.49
CA ILE A 246 -3.41 9.20 3.20
C ILE A 246 -2.63 9.91 4.32
N ILE A 247 -1.76 9.21 5.04
CA ILE A 247 -0.96 9.84 6.11
C ILE A 247 0.04 10.85 5.53
N GLN A 248 0.56 10.59 4.32
CA GLN A 248 1.41 11.51 3.58
C GLN A 248 0.67 12.82 3.23
N ASP A 249 -0.57 12.70 2.76
CA ASP A 249 -1.32 13.82 2.21
C ASP A 249 -2.10 14.61 3.29
N LEU A 250 -2.37 14.01 4.46
CA LEU A 250 -3.13 14.64 5.54
C LEU A 250 -2.40 15.80 6.24
N PRO A 251 -3.10 16.89 6.60
CA PRO A 251 -2.57 17.90 7.50
C PRO A 251 -2.09 17.29 8.82
N LYS A 252 -0.97 17.79 9.35
CA LYS A 252 -0.39 17.28 10.61
C LYS A 252 -1.37 17.33 11.80
N LYS A 253 -2.33 18.26 11.79
CA LYS A 253 -3.35 18.47 12.83
C LYS A 253 -4.72 17.86 12.47
N ALA A 254 -4.84 17.10 11.39
CA ALA A 254 -6.11 16.48 11.00
C ALA A 254 -6.63 15.57 12.13
N LYS A 255 -7.93 15.70 12.43
CA LYS A 255 -8.63 15.09 13.59
C LYS A 255 -8.32 13.60 13.78
N HIS A 256 -8.35 12.82 12.70
CA HIS A 256 -8.20 11.36 12.74
C HIS A 256 -6.78 10.86 12.37
N ARG A 257 -5.81 11.75 12.14
CA ARG A 257 -4.47 11.36 11.65
C ARG A 257 -3.75 10.35 12.56
N ASN A 258 -3.84 10.54 13.87
CA ASN A 258 -3.18 9.66 14.84
C ASN A 258 -3.80 8.25 14.86
N GLU A 259 -5.09 8.13 14.59
CA GLU A 259 -5.78 6.84 14.48
C GLU A 259 -5.26 6.05 13.27
N TYR A 260 -5.12 6.71 12.12
CA TYR A 260 -4.56 6.11 10.92
C TYR A 260 -3.10 5.68 11.11
N ILE A 261 -2.29 6.51 11.78
CA ILE A 261 -0.90 6.15 12.12
C ILE A 261 -0.87 4.94 13.05
N LYS A 262 -1.76 4.88 14.05
CA LYS A 262 -1.84 3.73 14.95
C LYS A 262 -2.20 2.48 14.16
N ARG A 263 -3.22 2.53 13.29
CA ARG A 263 -3.63 1.38 12.47
C ARG A 263 -2.51 0.90 11.56
N PHE A 264 -1.84 1.83 10.89
CA PHE A 264 -0.69 1.55 10.04
C PHE A 264 0.44 0.85 10.82
N LYS A 265 0.74 1.28 12.05
CA LYS A 265 1.73 0.63 12.92
C LYS A 265 1.30 -0.77 13.38
N ASP A 266 0.04 -0.94 13.75
CA ASP A 266 -0.52 -2.24 14.15
C ASP A 266 -0.39 -3.25 13.00
N MET A 267 -0.73 -2.85 11.77
CA MET A 267 -0.55 -3.66 10.56
C MET A 267 0.93 -3.94 10.27
N ALA A 268 1.80 -2.93 10.35
CA ALA A 268 3.23 -3.09 10.12
C ALA A 268 3.84 -4.16 11.04
N GLN A 269 3.41 -4.23 12.30
CA GLN A 269 3.83 -5.27 13.23
C GLN A 269 3.35 -6.66 12.81
N ALA A 270 2.06 -6.83 12.51
CA ALA A 270 1.50 -8.11 12.07
C ALA A 270 2.17 -8.62 10.79
N LEU A 271 2.29 -7.75 9.79
CA LEU A 271 2.92 -8.07 8.50
C LEU A 271 4.39 -8.42 8.66
N SER A 272 5.15 -7.71 9.51
CA SER A 272 6.56 -8.04 9.76
C SER A 272 6.75 -9.43 10.37
N THR A 273 5.79 -9.87 11.18
CA THR A 273 5.80 -11.19 11.83
C THR A 273 5.44 -12.30 10.84
N ALA A 274 4.56 -12.01 9.87
CA ALA A 274 4.09 -12.98 8.87
C ALA A 274 5.01 -13.13 7.64
N GLN A 275 6.08 -12.33 7.52
CA GLN A 275 6.99 -12.39 6.38
C GLN A 275 7.68 -13.75 6.29
N GLN A 276 7.71 -14.34 5.10
CA GLN A 276 8.43 -15.59 4.86
C GLN A 276 9.95 -15.38 4.92
N LYS A 277 10.69 -16.46 5.13
CA LYS A 277 12.16 -16.41 5.24
C LYS A 277 12.80 -15.82 3.98
N GLU A 278 12.23 -16.13 2.83
CA GLU A 278 12.64 -15.70 1.49
C GLU A 278 12.29 -14.23 1.20
N GLY A 279 11.48 -13.58 2.06
CA GLY A 279 11.18 -12.14 2.01
C GLY A 279 9.82 -11.76 1.43
N TYR A 280 9.12 -12.69 0.78
CA TYR A 280 7.75 -12.48 0.30
C TYR A 280 6.70 -12.80 1.37
N TRP A 281 5.44 -12.51 1.05
CA TRP A 281 4.27 -12.97 1.79
C TRP A 281 3.45 -13.93 0.94
N THR A 282 2.95 -15.00 1.53
CA THR A 282 2.04 -15.95 0.85
C THR A 282 0.65 -15.37 0.69
N ARG A 283 -0.09 -15.86 -0.30
CA ARG A 283 -1.45 -15.35 -0.61
C ARG A 283 -2.39 -15.37 0.59
N SER A 284 -2.33 -16.41 1.42
CA SER A 284 -2.91 -16.39 2.77
C SER A 284 -1.79 -16.08 3.76
N ILE A 285 -1.87 -14.89 4.38
CA ILE A 285 -0.76 -14.30 5.16
C ILE A 285 -0.38 -15.16 6.37
N LEU A 286 -1.39 -15.73 7.05
CA LEU A 286 -1.19 -16.51 8.28
C LEU A 286 -1.20 -18.03 8.04
N ASP A 287 -1.37 -18.46 6.79
CA ASP A 287 -1.35 -19.88 6.43
C ASP A 287 -0.58 -20.13 5.12
N PRO A 288 0.77 -20.13 5.17
CA PRO A 288 1.61 -20.34 3.99
C PRO A 288 1.29 -21.65 3.25
N GLU A 289 0.92 -22.70 3.97
CA GLU A 289 0.58 -24.00 3.36
C GLU A 289 -0.77 -24.00 2.63
N HIS A 290 -1.68 -23.07 2.96
CA HIS A 290 -2.96 -22.95 2.28
C HIS A 290 -2.78 -22.52 0.82
N ALA A 291 -1.91 -21.55 0.55
CA ALA A 291 -1.62 -21.08 -0.80
C ALA A 291 -0.12 -20.79 -0.94
N PRO A 292 0.69 -21.84 -1.14
CA PRO A 292 2.12 -21.80 -0.95
C PRO A 292 2.85 -21.02 -2.04
N GLY A 293 4.10 -20.69 -1.73
CA GLY A 293 5.01 -20.06 -2.67
C GLY A 293 4.82 -18.56 -2.84
N PRO A 294 5.66 -17.98 -3.70
CA PRO A 294 5.80 -16.53 -3.86
C PRO A 294 4.57 -15.86 -4.47
N GLU A 295 4.27 -14.65 -4.00
CA GLU A 295 3.29 -13.74 -4.59
C GLU A 295 3.82 -12.30 -4.52
N THR A 296 3.84 -11.63 -5.67
CA THR A 296 4.56 -10.37 -5.83
C THR A 296 3.73 -9.14 -5.46
N SER A 297 2.43 -9.10 -5.75
CA SER A 297 1.65 -7.86 -5.60
C SER A 297 1.52 -7.43 -4.15
N GLY A 298 1.12 -8.32 -3.25
CA GLY A 298 1.06 -8.05 -1.81
C GLY A 298 2.45 -7.68 -1.27
N THR A 299 3.47 -8.45 -1.63
CA THR A 299 4.86 -8.20 -1.24
C THR A 299 5.35 -6.81 -1.67
N ALA A 300 5.01 -6.36 -2.88
CA ALA A 300 5.38 -5.03 -3.38
C ALA A 300 4.68 -3.91 -2.61
N PHE A 301 3.38 -4.02 -2.36
CA PHE A 301 2.65 -3.03 -1.55
C PHE A 301 3.15 -2.96 -0.10
N PHE A 302 3.45 -4.11 0.52
CA PHE A 302 4.05 -4.15 1.85
C PHE A 302 5.42 -3.48 1.85
N THR A 303 6.26 -3.78 0.87
CA THR A 303 7.59 -3.17 0.74
C THR A 303 7.48 -1.64 0.59
N TYR A 304 6.57 -1.16 -0.24
CA TYR A 304 6.26 0.28 -0.36
C TYR A 304 5.85 0.88 0.99
N GLY A 305 4.87 0.29 1.68
CA GLY A 305 4.40 0.82 2.96
C GLY A 305 5.51 0.84 4.03
N PHE A 306 6.29 -0.23 4.16
CA PHE A 306 7.41 -0.26 5.12
C PHE A 306 8.46 0.80 4.81
N LEU A 307 8.89 0.89 3.54
CA LEU A 307 9.84 1.91 3.10
C LEU A 307 9.32 3.32 3.37
N TRP A 308 8.07 3.60 2.99
CA TRP A 308 7.44 4.90 3.21
C TRP A 308 7.38 5.24 4.69
N GLY A 309 6.97 4.28 5.53
CA GLY A 309 6.89 4.45 6.96
C GLY A 309 8.25 4.76 7.60
N ILE A 310 9.33 4.12 7.12
CA ILE A 310 10.70 4.40 7.56
C ILE A 310 11.14 5.79 7.09
N ASN A 311 10.96 6.11 5.81
CA ASN A 311 11.37 7.39 5.21
C ASN A 311 10.69 8.59 5.88
N ASN A 312 9.46 8.42 6.35
CA ASN A 312 8.67 9.47 6.99
C ASN A 312 8.76 9.46 8.53
N GLY A 313 9.62 8.62 9.12
CA GLY A 313 9.81 8.55 10.58
C GLY A 313 8.59 8.02 11.35
N ILE A 314 7.66 7.35 10.66
CA ILE A 314 6.49 6.72 11.27
C ILE A 314 6.86 5.34 11.83
N LEU A 315 7.68 4.58 11.11
CA LEU A 315 8.15 3.26 11.51
C LEU A 315 9.63 3.33 11.93
N ASP A 316 9.98 2.61 12.99
CA ASP A 316 11.36 2.55 13.47
C ASP A 316 12.26 1.81 12.47
N LYS A 317 13.29 2.51 11.97
CA LYS A 317 14.20 1.97 10.96
C LYS A 317 14.92 0.71 11.45
N LYS A 318 15.34 0.65 12.73
CA LYS A 318 16.09 -0.51 13.25
C LYS A 318 15.23 -1.77 13.26
N THR A 319 13.94 -1.62 13.54
CA THR A 319 12.97 -2.71 13.60
C THR A 319 12.57 -3.20 12.21
N TYR A 320 12.27 -2.28 11.29
CA TYR A 320 11.63 -2.66 10.01
C TYR A 320 12.57 -2.69 8.79
N LEU A 321 13.79 -2.16 8.88
CA LEU A 321 14.75 -2.27 7.78
C LEU A 321 15.04 -3.74 7.39
N PRO A 322 15.22 -4.70 8.32
CA PRO A 322 15.42 -6.10 7.93
C PRO A 322 14.25 -6.71 7.15
N VAL A 323 13.02 -6.24 7.36
CA VAL A 323 11.83 -6.67 6.62
C VAL A 323 11.93 -6.19 5.17
N VAL A 324 12.24 -4.90 4.99
CA VAL A 324 12.45 -4.26 3.69
C VAL A 324 13.61 -4.89 2.93
N GLU A 325 14.72 -5.18 3.59
CA GLU A 325 15.90 -5.79 2.95
C GLU A 325 15.56 -7.13 2.29
N LYS A 326 14.81 -7.99 3.00
CA LYS A 326 14.39 -9.29 2.47
C LYS A 326 13.37 -9.13 1.34
N SER A 327 12.36 -8.28 1.52
CA SER A 327 11.31 -8.12 0.53
C SER A 327 11.83 -7.44 -0.74
N TRP A 328 12.69 -6.44 -0.62
CA TRP A 328 13.36 -5.81 -1.75
C TRP A 328 14.29 -6.77 -2.49
N ASN A 329 15.01 -7.64 -1.77
CA ASN A 329 15.81 -8.70 -2.39
C ASN A 329 14.90 -9.62 -3.21
N TYR A 330 13.81 -10.13 -2.63
CA TYR A 330 12.83 -10.93 -3.37
C TYR A 330 12.31 -10.22 -4.63
N LEU A 331 11.90 -8.96 -4.52
CA LEU A 331 11.37 -8.18 -5.64
C LEU A 331 12.42 -8.06 -6.77
N THR A 332 13.67 -7.78 -6.43
CA THR A 332 14.71 -7.47 -7.43
C THR A 332 15.45 -8.69 -7.97
N THR A 333 15.51 -9.79 -7.23
CA THR A 333 16.27 -10.99 -7.64
C THR A 333 15.40 -12.18 -8.03
N PHE A 334 14.10 -12.15 -7.73
CA PHE A 334 13.19 -13.27 -7.97
C PHE A 334 11.98 -12.86 -8.80
N ALA A 335 11.26 -11.80 -8.39
CA ALA A 335 10.06 -11.35 -9.11
C ALA A 335 10.39 -10.66 -10.44
N LEU A 336 11.37 -9.75 -10.43
CA LEU A 336 11.85 -9.05 -11.62
C LEU A 336 12.61 -10.00 -12.56
N GLN A 337 12.18 -10.03 -13.82
CA GLN A 337 12.80 -10.81 -14.89
C GLN A 337 13.86 -10.01 -15.66
N GLU A 338 14.62 -10.72 -16.49
CA GLU A 338 15.72 -10.14 -17.28
C GLU A 338 15.25 -9.12 -18.32
N ASP A 339 14.05 -9.25 -18.85
CA ASP A 339 13.45 -8.36 -19.85
C ASP A 339 12.74 -7.14 -19.25
N GLY A 340 12.50 -7.12 -17.93
CA GLY A 340 11.73 -6.08 -17.23
C GLY A 340 10.33 -6.53 -16.80
N THR A 341 9.91 -7.76 -17.15
CA THR A 341 8.66 -8.35 -16.67
C THR A 341 8.71 -8.51 -15.14
N VAL A 342 7.59 -8.22 -14.48
CA VAL A 342 7.40 -8.50 -13.04
C VAL A 342 6.50 -9.73 -12.92
N GLY A 343 7.09 -10.85 -12.48
CA GLY A 343 6.42 -12.15 -12.41
C GLY A 343 5.75 -12.45 -11.07
N TYR A 344 5.16 -13.64 -10.97
CA TYR A 344 4.48 -14.16 -9.77
C TYR A 344 3.35 -13.26 -9.24
N LEU A 345 2.64 -12.56 -10.14
CA LEU A 345 1.47 -11.77 -9.79
C LEU A 345 0.23 -12.65 -9.79
N GLN A 346 -0.45 -12.77 -8.64
CA GLN A 346 -1.66 -13.59 -8.59
C GLN A 346 -2.76 -12.98 -9.49
N PRO A 347 -3.33 -13.74 -10.45
CA PRO A 347 -4.35 -13.24 -11.38
C PRO A 347 -5.60 -12.65 -10.72
N ILE A 348 -6.34 -11.84 -11.48
CA ILE A 348 -7.64 -11.29 -11.05
C ILE A 348 -8.66 -12.43 -10.95
N GLY A 349 -9.53 -12.38 -9.93
CA GLY A 349 -10.61 -13.35 -9.75
C GLY A 349 -10.18 -14.71 -9.19
N GLU A 350 -8.88 -15.02 -9.16
CA GLU A 350 -8.39 -16.25 -8.53
C GLU A 350 -8.41 -16.12 -7.00
N LYS A 351 -9.07 -17.09 -6.35
CA LYS A 351 -8.98 -17.27 -4.90
C LYS A 351 -7.62 -17.85 -4.54
N ALA A 352 -7.26 -17.84 -3.25
CA ALA A 352 -6.21 -18.70 -2.75
C ALA A 352 -6.65 -20.16 -2.94
N ILE A 353 -6.22 -20.79 -4.04
CA ILE A 353 -6.55 -22.20 -4.33
C ILE A 353 -5.53 -23.08 -3.60
N PRO A 354 -5.98 -24.04 -2.77
CA PRO A 354 -5.11 -24.97 -2.07
C PRO A 354 -4.06 -25.62 -2.96
N GLY A 355 -2.78 -25.47 -2.60
CA GLY A 355 -1.64 -26.13 -3.25
C GLY A 355 -1.21 -25.55 -4.62
N GLN A 356 -1.96 -24.62 -5.22
CA GLN A 356 -1.54 -23.97 -6.47
C GLN A 356 -0.44 -22.97 -6.18
N VAL A 357 0.65 -22.95 -6.96
CA VAL A 357 1.67 -21.88 -6.93
C VAL A 357 1.43 -20.90 -8.06
N VAL A 358 1.73 -19.61 -7.85
CA VAL A 358 1.58 -18.59 -8.89
C VAL A 358 2.62 -18.79 -9.99
N ASP A 359 2.19 -18.68 -11.25
CA ASP A 359 3.09 -18.80 -12.39
C ASP A 359 4.12 -17.65 -12.39
N LYS A 360 5.38 -17.99 -12.62
CA LYS A 360 6.48 -17.05 -12.84
C LYS A 360 6.14 -16.02 -13.92
N ASN A 361 5.47 -16.43 -14.99
CA ASN A 361 5.14 -15.59 -16.13
C ASN A 361 3.85 -14.78 -15.91
N SER A 362 3.14 -14.99 -14.79
CA SER A 362 1.96 -14.20 -14.48
C SER A 362 2.36 -12.78 -14.15
N THR A 363 2.01 -11.86 -15.04
CA THR A 363 2.20 -10.41 -14.90
C THR A 363 0.86 -9.69 -15.04
N ALA A 364 0.73 -8.53 -14.39
CA ALA A 364 -0.45 -7.69 -14.46
C ALA A 364 -0.09 -6.23 -14.16
N ASP A 365 -0.83 -5.33 -14.80
CA ASP A 365 -0.76 -3.87 -14.65
C ASP A 365 -0.73 -3.40 -13.19
N PHE A 366 -1.70 -3.83 -12.38
CA PHE A 366 -1.78 -3.43 -10.97
C PHE A 366 -0.55 -3.88 -10.17
N GLY A 367 0.03 -5.02 -10.52
CA GLY A 367 1.22 -5.58 -9.88
C GLY A 367 2.50 -4.86 -10.28
N VAL A 368 2.61 -4.47 -11.55
CA VAL A 368 3.68 -3.57 -12.02
C VAL A 368 3.57 -2.22 -11.34
N GLY A 369 2.36 -1.67 -11.21
CA GLY A 369 2.09 -0.47 -10.41
C GLY A 369 2.61 -0.59 -8.98
N ALA A 370 2.28 -1.69 -8.29
CA ALA A 370 2.76 -1.99 -6.94
C ALA A 370 4.30 -2.05 -6.85
N PHE A 371 4.94 -2.72 -7.81
CA PHE A 371 6.40 -2.79 -7.90
C PHE A 371 7.02 -1.39 -8.06
N LEU A 372 6.46 -0.56 -8.94
CA LEU A 372 6.94 0.80 -9.18
C LEU A 372 6.78 1.69 -7.94
N LEU A 373 5.73 1.51 -7.14
CA LEU A 373 5.61 2.19 -5.83
C LEU A 373 6.78 1.81 -4.91
N ALA A 374 7.04 0.52 -4.75
CA ALA A 374 8.12 0.02 -3.89
C ALA A 374 9.50 0.50 -4.36
N ALA A 375 9.78 0.39 -5.66
CA ALA A 375 11.04 0.83 -6.25
C ALA A 375 11.23 2.35 -6.16
N SER A 376 10.16 3.12 -6.36
CA SER A 376 10.21 4.59 -6.20
C SER A 376 10.49 5.00 -4.76
N GLU A 377 9.88 4.33 -3.78
CA GLU A 377 10.15 4.60 -2.37
C GLU A 377 11.56 4.13 -1.95
N MET A 378 12.06 3.05 -2.55
CA MET A 378 13.45 2.62 -2.39
C MET A 378 14.41 3.68 -2.93
N ALA A 379 14.14 4.27 -4.10
CA ALA A 379 14.96 5.35 -4.67
C ALA A 379 14.98 6.63 -3.81
N ARG A 380 14.01 6.82 -2.91
CA ARG A 380 14.02 7.88 -1.89
C ARG A 380 14.80 7.47 -0.63
N PHE A 381 14.79 6.19 -0.30
CA PHE A 381 15.50 5.64 0.86
C PHE A 381 17.02 5.58 0.65
N VAL A 382 17.47 5.13 -0.53
CA VAL A 382 18.90 5.06 -0.87
C VAL A 382 19.43 6.44 -1.28
N LYS A 383 20.69 6.70 -0.95
CA LYS A 383 21.35 7.99 -1.19
C LYS A 383 22.00 8.06 -2.56
#